data_AF-A0A7W7YES6-F1
#
_entry.id   AF-A0A7W7YES6-F1
#
_cell.length_a   1.000
_cell.length_b   1.000
_cell.length_c   1.000
_cell.angle_alpha   90.00
_cell.angle_beta   90.00
_cell.angle_gamma   90.00
#
_symmetry.space_group_name_H-M   'P 1'
#
loop_
_entity.id
_entity.type
_entity.pdbx_description
1 polymer ?
#
loop_
_entity_poly.entity_id
_entity_poly.type
_entity_poly.pdbx_seq_one_letter_code
_entity_poly.pdbx_strand_id
1 'polypeptide(L)'
;MNVSHALITAVDVCYHDHGATAAAIQFADWADEQACAQYLCDIPQVADYQPGQFYRRELPCVLAVLKQLPQQPSMIVIDGHVWLRPGEPGLGWHLHEAIGIPVIGVAKTSFDQSRHAAHVFRGESLKPLFVTAIGMDQQEAARHIESMHGAFRLPTLLKLVDHLCRSGAPAASPDNPPI
;
A
#
# COMPACT_ATOMS: atom_id res chain seq x y z
N MET A 1 4.28 23.70 -20.17
CA MET A 1 5.17 23.05 -19.19
C MET A 1 4.28 22.17 -18.33
N ASN A 2 4.30 20.85 -18.53
CA ASN A 2 3.60 19.95 -17.62
C ASN A 2 4.39 19.91 -16.33
N VAL A 3 3.84 20.49 -15.27
CA VAL A 3 4.37 20.27 -13.93
C VAL A 3 4.01 18.82 -13.60
N SER A 4 5.02 17.94 -13.56
CA SER A 4 4.85 16.58 -13.06
C SER A 4 4.49 16.70 -11.57
N HIS A 5 3.22 16.51 -11.22
CA HIS A 5 2.80 16.48 -9.82
C HIS A 5 3.44 15.26 -9.15
N ALA A 6 3.93 15.44 -7.93
CA ALA A 6 4.41 14.34 -7.10
C ALA A 6 3.23 13.41 -6.79
N LEU A 7 3.26 12.19 -7.34
CA LEU A 7 2.20 11.20 -7.14
C LEU A 7 2.52 10.31 -5.94
N ILE A 8 1.49 9.94 -5.20
CA ILE A 8 1.54 8.92 -4.16
C ILE A 8 1.02 7.62 -4.78
N THR A 9 1.56 6.47 -4.40
CA THR A 9 1.07 5.17 -4.86
C THR A 9 0.72 4.28 -3.68
N ALA A 10 -0.51 3.78 -3.63
CA ALA A 10 -0.87 2.69 -2.72
C ALA A 10 -0.78 1.36 -3.46
N VAL A 11 -0.23 0.32 -2.81
CA VAL A 11 -0.03 -1.01 -3.38
C VAL A 11 -0.56 -2.07 -2.42
N ASP A 12 -1.17 -3.11 -2.96
CA ASP A 12 -1.57 -4.31 -2.23
C ASP A 12 -1.40 -5.58 -3.08
N VAL A 13 -1.29 -6.74 -2.43
CA VAL A 13 -1.08 -8.05 -3.06
C VAL A 13 -2.08 -9.06 -2.49
N CYS A 14 -2.82 -9.73 -3.36
CA CYS A 14 -3.70 -10.84 -2.98
C CYS A 14 -3.21 -12.15 -3.59
N TYR A 15 -2.99 -13.16 -2.75
CA TYR A 15 -2.69 -14.51 -3.21
C TYR A 15 -3.97 -15.27 -3.59
N HIS A 16 -3.84 -16.18 -4.56
CA HIS A 16 -4.88 -17.13 -4.98
C HIS A 16 -4.24 -18.46 -5.39
N ASP A 17 -5.07 -19.46 -5.72
CA ASP A 17 -4.64 -20.84 -6.00
C ASP A 17 -3.62 -20.98 -7.15
N HIS A 18 -3.51 -19.95 -8.00
CA HIS A 18 -2.69 -19.95 -9.20
C HIS A 18 -1.59 -18.88 -9.20
N GLY A 19 -1.35 -18.22 -8.06
CA GLY A 19 -0.36 -17.15 -7.99
C GLY A 19 -0.76 -16.01 -7.05
N ALA A 20 -0.53 -14.79 -7.50
CA ALA A 20 -0.96 -13.58 -6.82
C ALA A 20 -1.34 -12.49 -7.82
N THR A 21 -2.23 -11.60 -7.39
CA THR A 21 -2.53 -10.35 -8.07
C THR A 21 -1.95 -9.21 -7.25
N ALA A 22 -1.10 -8.39 -7.84
CA ALA A 22 -0.68 -7.11 -7.27
C ALA A 22 -1.46 -5.96 -7.90
N ALA A 23 -1.98 -5.07 -7.07
CA ALA A 23 -2.66 -3.86 -7.51
C ALA A 23 -1.89 -2.63 -7.05
N ALA A 24 -1.88 -1.59 -7.86
CA ALA A 24 -1.38 -0.27 -7.49
C ALA A 24 -2.36 0.81 -7.94
N ILE A 25 -2.49 1.87 -7.15
CA ILE A 25 -3.27 3.06 -7.51
C ILE A 25 -2.44 4.31 -7.29
N GLN A 26 -2.59 5.30 -8.18
CA GLN A 26 -1.95 6.62 -8.03
C GLN A 26 -2.97 7.68 -7.66
N PHE A 27 -2.55 8.63 -6.83
CA PHE A 27 -3.34 9.79 -6.41
C PHE A 27 -2.41 10.97 -6.08
N ALA A 28 -2.93 12.19 -6.08
CA ALA A 28 -2.13 13.40 -5.97
C ALA A 28 -2.19 14.01 -4.56
N ASP A 29 -3.32 13.85 -3.87
CA ASP A 29 -3.54 14.38 -2.52
C ASP A 29 -4.06 13.29 -1.59
N TRP A 30 -3.66 13.34 -0.31
CA TRP A 30 -4.11 12.39 0.70
C TRP A 30 -5.64 12.43 0.87
N ALA A 31 -6.26 13.60 0.71
CA ALA A 31 -7.70 13.80 0.81
C ALA A 31 -8.48 13.41 -0.45
N ASP A 32 -7.82 12.90 -1.50
CA ASP A 32 -8.49 12.45 -2.73
C ASP A 32 -9.45 11.28 -2.43
N GLU A 33 -10.66 11.37 -2.97
CA GLU A 33 -11.64 10.27 -2.94
C GLU A 33 -11.35 9.22 -4.02
N GLN A 34 -10.81 9.65 -5.16
CA GLN A 34 -10.65 8.84 -6.36
C GLN A 34 -9.18 8.77 -6.77
N ALA A 35 -8.76 7.58 -7.24
CA ALA A 35 -7.44 7.40 -7.82
C ALA A 35 -7.40 8.02 -9.23
N CYS A 36 -6.28 8.64 -9.59
CA CYS A 36 -6.06 9.14 -10.95
C CYS A 36 -5.62 8.02 -11.93
N ALA A 37 -5.06 6.92 -11.42
CA ALA A 37 -4.72 5.75 -12.20
C ALA A 37 -4.79 4.46 -11.36
N GLN A 38 -5.04 3.33 -12.03
CA GLN A 38 -5.10 1.99 -11.43
C GLN A 38 -4.30 1.02 -12.29
N TYR A 39 -3.57 0.11 -11.65
CA TYR A 39 -2.69 -0.87 -12.28
C TYR A 39 -2.91 -2.23 -11.64
N LEU A 40 -2.88 -3.28 -12.47
CA LEU A 40 -2.99 -4.67 -12.04
C LEU A 40 -1.90 -5.49 -12.69
N CYS A 41 -1.28 -6.36 -11.90
CA CYS A 41 -0.30 -7.32 -12.35
C CYS A 41 -0.70 -8.69 -11.83
N ASP A 42 -0.96 -9.62 -12.74
CA ASP A 42 -1.08 -11.04 -12.40
C ASP A 42 0.33 -11.66 -12.32
N ILE A 43 0.59 -12.42 -11.27
CA ILE A 43 1.88 -13.07 -10.98
C ILE A 43 1.62 -14.58 -10.89
N PRO A 44 1.92 -15.36 -11.94
CA PRO A 44 1.53 -16.77 -12.03
C PRO A 44 2.31 -17.70 -11.08
N GLN A 45 3.44 -17.24 -10.53
CA GLN A 45 4.24 -18.01 -9.57
C GLN A 45 4.81 -17.10 -8.50
N VAL A 46 4.49 -17.42 -7.24
CA VAL A 46 5.07 -16.79 -6.06
C VAL A 46 5.95 -17.80 -5.35
N ALA A 47 7.04 -17.32 -4.74
CA ALA A 47 7.93 -18.19 -3.97
C ALA A 47 7.17 -18.89 -2.83
N ASP A 48 7.70 -20.04 -2.38
CA ASP A 48 7.15 -20.77 -1.25
C ASP A 48 7.21 -19.95 0.05
N TYR A 49 6.24 -20.17 0.94
CA TYR A 49 6.23 -19.53 2.25
C TYR A 49 7.39 -20.02 3.12
N GLN A 50 8.23 -19.06 3.53
CA GLN A 50 9.27 -19.27 4.52
C GLN A 50 8.86 -18.52 5.80
N PRO A 51 8.69 -19.21 6.95
CA PRO A 51 8.39 -18.57 8.22
C PRO A 51 9.38 -17.44 8.53
N GLY A 52 8.86 -16.28 8.89
CA GLY A 52 9.68 -15.08 9.19
C GLY A 52 10.23 -14.34 7.95
N GLN A 53 9.95 -14.80 6.73
CA GLN A 53 10.43 -14.16 5.49
C GLN A 53 9.29 -13.86 4.52
N PHE A 54 8.16 -13.41 5.07
CA PHE A 54 6.95 -13.07 4.30
C PHE A 54 7.23 -12.10 3.14
N TYR A 55 8.11 -11.11 3.35
CA TYR A 55 8.52 -10.14 2.33
C TYR A 55 9.04 -10.79 1.04
N ARG A 56 9.64 -11.99 1.08
CA ARG A 56 10.19 -12.66 -0.11
C ARG A 56 9.13 -13.04 -1.14
N ARG A 57 7.91 -13.30 -0.68
CA ARG A 57 6.78 -13.61 -1.57
C ARG A 57 6.14 -12.36 -2.12
N GLU A 58 6.06 -11.33 -1.30
CA GLU A 58 5.27 -10.14 -1.57
C GLU A 58 6.05 -9.06 -2.31
N LEU A 59 7.33 -8.86 -1.96
CA LEU A 59 8.19 -7.86 -2.59
C LEU A 59 8.30 -8.03 -4.12
N PRO A 60 8.50 -9.24 -4.68
CA PRO A 60 8.51 -9.42 -6.13
C PRO A 60 7.20 -9.00 -6.80
N CYS A 61 6.06 -9.25 -6.15
CA CYS A 61 4.74 -8.88 -6.65
C CYS A 61 4.55 -7.36 -6.65
N VAL A 62 4.92 -6.70 -5.54
CA VAL A 62 4.90 -5.23 -5.42
C VAL A 62 5.80 -4.59 -6.48
N LEU A 63 7.03 -5.08 -6.65
CA LEU A 63 7.94 -4.56 -7.67
C LEU A 63 7.43 -4.80 -9.10
N ALA A 64 6.70 -5.89 -9.35
CA ALA A 64 6.13 -6.18 -10.65
C ALA A 64 5.05 -5.16 -11.06
N VAL A 65 4.13 -4.82 -10.15
CA VAL A 65 3.12 -3.80 -10.46
C VAL A 65 3.72 -2.39 -10.53
N LEU A 66 4.70 -2.07 -9.67
CA LEU A 66 5.38 -0.77 -9.71
C LEU A 66 6.13 -0.51 -11.01
N LYS A 67 6.64 -1.55 -11.69
CA LYS A 67 7.29 -1.43 -13.01
C LYS A 67 6.35 -0.98 -14.13
N GLN A 68 5.03 -1.10 -13.94
CA GLN A 68 4.04 -0.66 -14.93
C GLN A 68 3.76 0.84 -14.85
N LEU A 69 4.16 1.52 -13.78
CA LEU A 69 3.86 2.93 -13.57
C LEU A 69 4.67 3.79 -14.56
N PRO A 70 4.02 4.65 -15.37
CA PRO A 70 4.71 5.53 -16.30
C PRO A 70 5.50 6.64 -15.58
N GLN A 71 5.03 7.05 -14.39
CA GLN A 71 5.71 8.01 -13.53
C GLN A 71 6.01 7.35 -12.18
N GLN A 72 7.26 7.47 -11.73
CA GLN A 72 7.64 6.98 -10.41
C GLN A 72 6.89 7.74 -9.29
N PRO A 73 6.45 7.03 -8.24
CA PRO A 73 5.87 7.67 -7.08
C PRO A 73 6.91 8.48 -6.31
N SER A 74 6.45 9.57 -5.70
CA SER A 74 7.21 10.28 -4.67
C SER A 74 7.15 9.56 -3.31
N MET A 75 6.13 8.74 -3.10
CA MET A 75 5.89 7.98 -1.87
C MET A 75 5.03 6.76 -2.15
N ILE A 76 5.28 5.67 -1.43
CA ILE A 76 4.50 4.43 -1.52
C ILE A 76 3.79 4.14 -0.20
N VAL A 77 2.55 3.68 -0.28
CA VAL A 77 1.77 3.16 0.85
C VAL A 77 1.52 1.67 0.63
N ILE A 78 1.77 0.83 1.63
CA ILE A 78 1.54 -0.62 1.58
C ILE A 78 0.57 -1.06 2.69
N ASP A 79 -0.22 -2.12 2.45
CA ASP A 79 -0.94 -2.83 3.52
C ASP A 79 0.02 -3.79 4.25
N GLY A 80 0.77 -3.24 5.21
CA GLY A 80 1.78 -4.00 5.92
C GLY A 80 2.66 -3.12 6.79
N HIS A 81 3.72 -3.72 7.33
CA HIS A 81 4.68 -3.00 8.18
C HIS A 81 5.95 -2.66 7.38
N VAL A 82 6.47 -1.45 7.60
CA VAL A 82 7.85 -1.12 7.25
C VAL A 82 8.79 -1.80 8.24
N TRP A 83 8.49 -1.72 9.54
CA TRP A 83 9.27 -2.33 10.61
C TRP A 83 8.38 -3.27 11.42
N LEU A 84 8.76 -4.55 11.54
CA LEU A 84 8.02 -5.54 12.34
C LEU A 84 8.22 -5.28 13.84
N ARG A 85 9.45 -4.98 14.22
CA ARG A 85 9.92 -4.54 15.54
C ARG A 85 10.98 -3.45 15.33
N PRO A 86 11.37 -2.70 16.37
CA PRO A 86 12.54 -1.83 16.28
C PRO A 86 13.77 -2.58 15.73
N GLY A 87 14.26 -2.17 14.57
CA GLY A 87 15.41 -2.80 13.91
C GLY A 87 15.13 -4.11 13.18
N GLU A 88 13.88 -4.59 13.12
CA GLU A 88 13.49 -5.79 12.36
C GLU A 88 12.75 -5.41 11.06
N PRO A 89 13.37 -5.59 9.89
CA PRO A 89 12.79 -5.22 8.61
C PRO A 89 11.48 -5.94 8.30
N GLY A 90 10.47 -5.18 7.89
CA GLY A 90 9.24 -5.67 7.26
C GLY A 90 9.27 -5.47 5.74
N LEU A 91 8.12 -5.71 5.09
CA LEU A 91 7.97 -5.51 3.64
C LEU A 91 8.41 -4.11 3.22
N GLY A 92 7.92 -3.08 3.92
CA GLY A 92 8.14 -1.70 3.51
C GLY A 92 9.61 -1.27 3.61
N TRP A 93 10.37 -1.83 4.56
CA TRP A 93 11.81 -1.61 4.62
C TRP A 93 12.52 -2.22 3.42
N HIS A 94 12.23 -3.49 3.10
CA HIS A 94 12.82 -4.16 1.94
C HIS A 94 12.44 -3.48 0.62
N LEU A 95 11.23 -2.95 0.53
CA LEU A 95 10.80 -2.15 -0.61
C LEU A 95 11.62 -0.87 -0.72
N HIS A 96 11.73 -0.09 0.37
CA HIS A 96 12.55 1.12 0.38
C HIS A 96 14.00 0.84 -0.05
N GLU A 97 14.63 -0.20 0.50
CA GLU A 97 16.00 -0.57 0.11
C GLU A 97 16.12 -0.94 -1.37
N ALA A 98 15.08 -1.53 -1.95
CA ALA A 98 15.11 -1.98 -3.34
C ALA A 98 14.99 -0.82 -4.35
N ILE A 99 14.27 0.27 -4.02
CA ILE A 99 13.94 1.33 -4.98
C ILE A 99 14.22 2.76 -4.51
N GLY A 100 14.60 2.97 -3.25
CA GLY A 100 14.98 4.28 -2.69
C GLY A 100 13.83 5.28 -2.52
N ILE A 101 12.58 4.83 -2.57
CA ILE A 101 11.38 5.66 -2.44
C ILE A 101 10.86 5.57 -1.00
N PRO A 102 10.47 6.69 -0.35
CA PRO A 102 9.82 6.66 0.96
C PRO A 102 8.60 5.73 1.00
N VAL A 103 8.48 4.95 2.08
CA VAL A 103 7.40 3.97 2.26
C VAL A 103 6.69 4.19 3.58
N ILE A 104 5.36 4.24 3.53
CA ILE A 104 4.46 4.14 4.66
C ILE A 104 3.83 2.76 4.68
N GLY A 105 3.99 2.05 5.79
CA GLY A 105 3.28 0.81 6.06
C GLY A 105 2.04 1.08 6.91
N VAL A 106 0.89 0.61 6.46
CA VAL A 106 -0.41 0.74 7.14
C VAL A 106 -0.96 -0.64 7.47
N ALA A 107 -0.66 -1.15 8.67
CA ALA A 107 -1.11 -2.48 9.05
C ALA A 107 -2.46 -2.47 9.77
N LYS A 108 -3.31 -3.46 9.43
CA LYS A 108 -4.63 -3.69 10.05
C LYS A 108 -4.55 -4.47 11.37
N THR A 109 -3.43 -5.12 11.68
CA THR A 109 -3.25 -5.92 12.90
C THR A 109 -1.95 -5.56 13.60
N SER A 110 -1.94 -5.73 14.92
CA SER A 110 -0.74 -5.53 15.71
C SER A 110 0.21 -6.69 15.49
N PHE A 111 1.47 -6.38 15.18
CA PHE A 111 2.59 -7.30 15.31
C PHE A 111 3.38 -6.93 16.58
N ASP A 112 3.57 -7.91 17.47
CA ASP A 112 4.30 -7.77 18.73
C ASP A 112 3.89 -6.55 19.59
N GLN A 113 2.58 -6.38 19.82
CA GLN A 113 1.98 -5.23 20.52
C GLN A 113 2.19 -3.86 19.86
N SER A 114 2.94 -3.79 18.75
CA SER A 114 3.13 -2.60 17.89
C SER A 114 3.37 -1.30 18.64
N ARG A 115 4.17 -1.36 19.72
CA ARG A 115 4.49 -0.21 20.57
C ARG A 115 5.31 0.85 19.83
N HIS A 116 6.05 0.45 18.80
CA HIS A 116 6.87 1.34 17.99
C HIS A 116 6.08 2.01 16.86
N ALA A 117 4.95 1.44 16.44
CA ALA A 117 4.12 2.01 15.39
C ALA A 117 3.29 3.19 15.93
N ALA A 118 3.05 4.19 15.10
CA ALA A 118 2.07 5.21 15.39
C ALA A 118 0.66 4.62 15.26
N HIS A 119 -0.22 4.90 16.23
CA HIS A 119 -1.59 4.38 16.25
C HIS A 119 -2.53 5.45 15.67
N VAL A 120 -3.16 5.13 14.56
CA VAL A 120 -4.08 6.03 13.87
C VAL A 120 -5.51 5.52 14.03
N PHE A 121 -6.34 6.29 14.75
CA PHE A 121 -7.76 5.99 14.93
C PHE A 121 -8.58 6.77 13.91
N ARG A 122 -9.46 6.10 13.17
CA ARG A 122 -10.28 6.72 12.11
C ARG A 122 -11.73 6.25 12.18
N GLY A 123 -12.65 7.15 11.83
CA GLY A 123 -14.08 6.94 12.00
C GLY A 123 -14.42 6.65 13.47
N GLU A 124 -15.38 5.75 13.69
CA GLU A 124 -15.78 5.31 15.03
C GLU A 124 -15.03 4.04 15.50
N SER A 125 -13.95 3.65 14.83
CA SER A 125 -13.26 2.39 15.15
C SER A 125 -12.36 2.51 16.36
N LEU A 126 -12.58 1.64 17.35
CA LEU A 126 -11.70 1.47 18.51
C LEU A 126 -10.40 0.71 18.19
N LYS A 127 -10.27 0.15 16.98
CA LYS A 127 -9.06 -0.58 16.54
C LYS A 127 -8.21 0.34 15.66
N PRO A 128 -7.00 0.73 16.09
CA PRO A 128 -6.17 1.62 15.30
C PRO A 128 -5.65 0.94 14.04
N LEU A 129 -5.23 1.73 13.06
CA LEU A 129 -4.23 1.33 12.08
C LEU A 129 -2.84 1.54 12.70
N PHE A 130 -1.92 0.63 12.41
CA PHE A 130 -0.55 0.71 12.90
C PHE A 130 0.34 1.23 11.77
N VAL A 131 0.83 2.45 11.93
CA VAL A 131 1.61 3.16 10.92
C VAL A 131 3.10 3.11 11.27
N THR A 132 3.89 2.61 10.32
CA THR A 132 5.36 2.62 10.37
C THR A 132 5.90 3.23 9.08
N ALA A 133 7.08 3.86 9.13
CA ALA A 133 7.62 4.57 7.97
C ALA A 133 9.14 4.41 7.83
N ILE A 134 9.62 4.61 6.60
CA ILE A 134 11.04 4.77 6.26
C ILE A 134 11.17 5.79 5.12
N GLY A 135 12.27 6.55 5.11
CA GLY A 135 12.46 7.66 4.17
C GLY A 135 11.63 8.91 4.49
N MET A 136 10.92 8.90 5.62
CA MET A 136 10.19 10.05 6.17
C MET A 136 9.96 9.90 7.68
N ASP A 137 9.49 10.96 8.33
CA ASP A 137 9.08 10.91 9.74
C ASP A 137 7.80 10.06 9.93
N GLN A 138 7.80 9.21 10.96
CA GLN A 138 6.68 8.29 11.20
C GLN A 138 5.42 9.02 11.67
N GLN A 139 5.55 10.17 12.34
CA GLN A 139 4.43 10.91 12.89
C GLN A 139 3.80 11.78 11.80
N GLU A 140 4.60 12.24 10.85
CA GLU A 140 4.14 12.77 9.57
C GLU A 140 3.40 11.72 8.73
N ALA A 141 3.95 10.51 8.61
CA ALA A 141 3.26 9.41 7.94
C ALA A 141 1.90 9.14 8.58
N ALA A 142 1.82 9.11 9.91
CA ALA A 142 0.58 8.93 10.64
C ALA A 142 -0.46 10.02 10.33
N ARG A 143 -0.03 11.30 10.30
CA ARG A 143 -0.90 12.43 9.93
C ARG A 143 -1.43 12.32 8.51
N HIS A 144 -0.60 11.88 7.56
CA HIS A 144 -1.04 11.63 6.19
C HIS A 144 -2.13 10.56 6.13
N ILE A 145 -1.92 9.41 6.78
CA ILE A 145 -2.92 8.33 6.84
C ILE A 145 -4.20 8.78 7.56
N GLU A 146 -4.08 9.57 8.63
CA GLU A 146 -5.23 10.15 9.33
C GLU A 146 -6.06 11.06 8.42
N SER A 147 -5.41 11.93 7.65
CA SER A 147 -6.06 12.87 6.73
C SER A 147 -6.70 12.22 5.49
N MET A 148 -6.47 10.92 5.25
CA MET A 148 -6.99 10.31 4.03
C MET A 148 -8.51 10.32 3.98
N HIS A 149 -9.07 10.41 2.77
CA HIS A 149 -10.51 10.38 2.55
C HIS A 149 -11.18 9.10 3.08
N GLY A 150 -12.45 9.23 3.52
CA GLY A 150 -13.34 8.14 3.89
C GLY A 150 -13.69 8.08 5.38
N ALA A 151 -14.97 7.82 5.69
CA ALA A 151 -15.52 7.90 7.05
C ALA A 151 -15.20 6.71 7.98
N PHE A 152 -14.55 5.66 7.47
CA PHE A 152 -14.33 4.41 8.21
C PHE A 152 -12.87 4.23 8.62
N ARG A 153 -12.59 3.19 9.40
CA ARG A 153 -11.23 2.78 9.82
C ARG A 153 -10.21 2.82 8.68
N LEU A 154 -10.47 2.06 7.61
CA LEU A 154 -9.59 2.00 6.44
C LEU A 154 -9.96 3.12 5.46
N PRO A 155 -8.99 3.93 4.98
CA PRO A 155 -9.22 4.97 3.98
C PRO A 155 -9.86 4.45 2.69
N THR A 156 -10.58 5.31 1.98
CA THR A 156 -11.27 4.97 0.73
C THR A 156 -10.31 4.40 -0.32
N LEU A 157 -9.17 5.05 -0.55
CA LEU A 157 -8.19 4.59 -1.53
C LEU A 157 -7.46 3.30 -1.10
N LEU A 158 -7.22 3.10 0.20
CA LEU A 158 -6.63 1.84 0.69
C LEU A 158 -7.63 0.67 0.60
N LYS A 159 -8.94 0.93 0.74
CA LYS A 159 -9.98 -0.06 0.43
C LYS A 159 -10.04 -0.38 -1.06
N LEU A 160 -9.87 0.63 -1.92
CA LEU A 160 -9.90 0.45 -3.36
C LEU A 160 -8.77 -0.48 -3.80
N VAL A 161 -7.52 -0.24 -3.39
CA VAL A 161 -6.39 -1.11 -3.81
C VAL A 161 -6.52 -2.54 -3.28
N ASP A 162 -7.01 -2.75 -2.05
CA ASP A 162 -7.32 -4.09 -1.50
C ASP A 162 -8.44 -4.78 -2.29
N HIS A 163 -9.45 -4.04 -2.73
CA HIS A 163 -10.51 -4.60 -3.58
C HIS A 163 -9.96 -5.01 -4.95
N LEU A 164 -9.14 -4.16 -5.58
CA LEU A 164 -8.56 -4.41 -6.90
C LEU A 164 -7.69 -5.67 -6.94
N CYS A 165 -6.82 -5.86 -5.95
CA CYS A 165 -5.97 -7.05 -5.90
C CYS A 165 -6.81 -8.33 -5.69
N ARG A 166 -7.92 -8.25 -4.94
CA ARG A 166 -8.83 -9.39 -4.73
C ARG A 166 -9.71 -9.71 -5.94
N SER A 167 -10.19 -8.68 -6.65
CA SER A 167 -11.07 -8.86 -7.81
C SER A 167 -10.30 -9.25 -9.07
N GLY A 168 -9.03 -8.85 -9.19
CA GLY A 168 -8.25 -9.00 -10.42
C GLY A 168 -8.75 -8.11 -11.57
N ALA A 169 -9.62 -7.14 -11.29
CA ALA A 169 -10.24 -6.26 -12.29
C ALA A 169 -10.23 -4.80 -11.82
N PRO A 170 -9.95 -3.84 -12.73
CA PRO A 170 -10.03 -2.42 -12.41
C PRO A 170 -11.45 -2.05 -11.98
N ALA A 171 -11.57 -1.08 -11.07
CA ALA A 171 -12.87 -0.54 -10.73
C ALA A 171 -13.44 0.17 -11.96
N ALA A 172 -14.74 0.00 -12.21
CA ALA A 172 -15.40 0.65 -13.34
C ALA A 172 -15.15 2.16 -13.27
N SER A 173 -14.56 2.71 -14.33
CA SER A 173 -14.53 4.17 -14.50
C SER A 173 -15.97 4.64 -14.69
N PRO A 174 -16.41 5.74 -14.06
CA PRO A 174 -17.71 6.34 -14.38
C PRO A 174 -17.84 6.70 -15.87
N ASP A 175 -16.72 6.81 -16.60
CA ASP A 175 -16.68 7.13 -18.03
C ASP A 175 -16.71 5.92 -18.98
N ASN A 176 -16.72 4.68 -18.49
CA ASN A 176 -16.77 3.50 -19.36
C ASN A 176 -17.42 2.27 -18.69
N PRO A 177 -18.75 2.07 -18.81
CA PRO A 177 -19.40 0.86 -18.31
C PRO A 177 -19.02 -0.36 -19.18
N PRO A 178 -19.00 -1.58 -18.60
CA PRO A 178 -18.77 -2.80 -19.38
C PRO A 178 -19.86 -2.97 -20.44
N ILE A 179 -19.43 -3.37 -21.64
CA ILE A 179 -20.26 -3.59 -22.84
C ILE A 179 -21.17 -4.80 -22.64
#